data_AF-A0A0F8YGV0-F1
#
_entry.id   AF-A0A0F8YGV0-F1
#
_cell.length_a   1.000
_cell.length_b   1.000
_cell.length_c   1.000
_cell.angle_alpha   90.00
_cell.angle_beta   90.00
_cell.angle_gamma   90.00
#
_symmetry.space_group_name_H-M   'P 1'
#
loop_
_entity.id
_entity.type
_entity.pdbx_description
1 polymer ?
#
loop_
_entity_poly.entity_id
_entity_poly.type
_entity_poly.pdbx_seq_one_letter_code
_entity_poly.pdbx_strand_id
1 'polypeptide(L)'
;MTTNKTTISTFKYGSWVLASSLLLSSCSDEPTIPSADKKVAEQVNEHSKPVVYQVFTRLFGNTQTANVPWGTKEQNGVGTFSDFNDVALAGIKELGTTHIWYTGVLHHALVGDYSQYGISQDDPDVVKGRAGSPYAIKDYYDVNPDLAINPERRLEEFAALIERTHQHGMKVVIDIVPNHVARHYQSTAKPAGVKDFGEQDDTSVEYARDNNFYYVTGQSFQVPTSENYQVLGGNTHPLADNLFDETPAKWTGNGARAAKPDSNDWYETVKVNYGV
;
A
#
# COMPACT_ATOMS: atom_id res chain seq x y z
N MET A 1 50.77 36.79 39.19
CA MET A 1 51.69 35.72 39.64
C MET A 1 51.85 34.72 38.49
N THR A 2 52.98 33.98 38.41
CA THR A 2 53.17 32.73 37.61
C THR A 2 52.51 32.71 36.21
N THR A 3 53.09 33.12 35.07
CA THR A 3 54.46 33.10 34.49
C THR A 3 55.03 31.74 34.06
N ASN A 4 55.02 31.49 32.74
CA ASN A 4 55.94 30.68 31.89
C ASN A 4 55.60 31.06 30.42
N LYS A 5 56.48 31.32 29.43
CA LYS A 5 57.91 31.03 29.12
C LYS A 5 58.18 29.53 28.95
N THR A 6 58.87 29.01 27.91
CA THR A 6 59.49 29.57 26.67
C THR A 6 59.50 28.43 25.59
N THR A 7 59.99 28.50 24.35
CA THR A 7 61.02 29.31 23.63
C THR A 7 60.71 29.35 22.10
N ILE A 8 61.53 30.04 21.29
CA ILE A 8 61.58 29.95 19.81
C ILE A 8 62.85 29.20 19.38
N SER A 9 62.84 28.46 18.26
CA SER A 9 64.05 28.28 17.43
C SER A 9 63.72 28.04 15.95
N THR A 10 64.68 28.33 15.06
CA THR A 10 64.55 28.27 13.59
C THR A 10 65.92 28.00 12.95
N PHE A 11 66.03 27.20 11.87
CA PHE A 11 66.76 27.59 10.64
C PHE A 11 66.94 26.49 9.55
N LYS A 12 66.86 26.97 8.30
CA LYS A 12 67.68 26.69 7.09
C LYS A 12 67.99 25.24 6.62
N TYR A 13 67.51 24.98 5.40
CA TYR A 13 68.30 24.60 4.21
C TYR A 13 69.76 24.11 4.39
N GLY A 14 70.01 22.92 3.85
CA GLY A 14 71.27 22.49 3.25
C GLY A 14 70.98 21.77 1.92
N SER A 15 71.91 21.82 0.96
CA SER A 15 71.80 21.18 -0.37
C SER A 15 73.19 20.72 -0.84
N TRP A 16 73.27 20.04 -2.00
CA TRP A 16 74.46 19.35 -2.55
C TRP A 16 74.85 18.09 -1.73
N VAL A 17 75.53 17.05 -2.25
CA VAL A 17 76.38 16.90 -3.45
C VAL A 17 76.01 15.61 -4.24
N LEU A 18 76.47 15.52 -5.51
CA LEU A 18 76.33 14.38 -6.42
C LEU A 18 77.03 13.08 -5.95
N ALA A 19 76.56 11.94 -6.48
CA ALA A 19 77.42 10.82 -6.87
C ALA A 19 76.81 10.07 -8.08
N SER A 20 77.63 9.65 -9.05
CA SER A 20 77.20 8.94 -10.26
C SER A 20 77.80 7.54 -10.36
N SER A 21 77.01 6.56 -10.79
CA SER A 21 77.54 5.34 -11.41
C SER A 21 76.50 4.66 -12.30
N LEU A 22 76.88 4.38 -13.55
CA LEU A 22 76.24 3.32 -14.35
C LEU A 22 76.88 1.98 -13.94
N LEU A 23 76.17 0.86 -14.10
CA LEU A 23 76.69 -0.30 -14.86
C LEU A 23 75.63 -1.39 -15.09
N LEU A 24 75.39 -1.63 -16.39
CA LEU A 24 74.95 -2.83 -17.10
C LEU A 24 74.41 -4.08 -16.34
N SER A 25 73.16 -4.43 -16.70
CA SER A 25 72.76 -5.72 -17.30
C SER A 25 72.81 -7.03 -16.51
N SER A 26 71.61 -7.59 -16.26
CA SER A 26 71.31 -9.00 -16.57
C SER A 26 69.81 -9.17 -16.86
N CYS A 27 69.45 -10.08 -17.76
CA CYS A 27 68.06 -10.48 -18.01
C CYS A 27 67.77 -11.84 -17.36
N SER A 28 66.61 -11.97 -16.75
CA SER A 28 65.99 -13.25 -16.38
C SER A 28 64.50 -13.02 -16.16
N ASP A 29 63.65 -13.55 -17.04
CA ASP A 29 62.20 -13.43 -16.92
C ASP A 29 61.67 -14.33 -15.80
N GLU A 30 60.96 -13.75 -14.83
CA GLU A 30 60.06 -14.49 -13.94
C GLU A 30 58.60 -14.09 -14.21
N PRO A 31 57.65 -15.04 -14.20
CA PRO A 31 56.24 -14.75 -14.46
C PRO A 31 55.60 -14.05 -13.27
N THR A 32 55.42 -12.73 -13.36
CA THR A 32 54.70 -11.94 -12.35
C THR A 32 53.23 -12.33 -12.27
N ILE A 33 52.85 -13.04 -11.20
CA ILE A 33 51.45 -13.34 -10.87
C ILE A 33 50.74 -12.03 -10.50
N PRO A 34 49.73 -11.56 -11.25
CA PRO A 34 48.98 -10.37 -10.90
C PRO A 34 47.95 -10.72 -9.82
N SER A 35 48.36 -10.66 -8.56
CA SER A 35 47.41 -10.64 -7.44
C SER A 35 46.61 -9.33 -7.50
N ALA A 36 45.33 -9.43 -7.83
CA ALA A 36 44.39 -8.33 -7.77
C ALA A 36 42.97 -8.89 -7.59
N ASP A 37 42.43 -8.77 -6.37
CA ASP A 37 41.03 -9.07 -6.07
C ASP A 37 40.10 -8.14 -6.85
N LYS A 38 39.77 -8.53 -8.08
CA LYS A 38 38.57 -8.02 -8.74
C LYS A 38 37.38 -8.54 -7.97
N LYS A 39 36.85 -7.71 -7.06
CA LYS A 39 35.43 -7.77 -6.71
C LYS A 39 34.65 -7.77 -8.02
N VAL A 40 34.18 -8.94 -8.42
CA VAL A 40 33.20 -9.05 -9.51
C VAL A 40 31.98 -8.32 -9.01
N ALA A 41 31.72 -7.13 -9.55
CA ALA A 41 30.43 -6.49 -9.38
C ALA A 41 29.41 -7.45 -10.01
N GLU A 42 28.65 -8.12 -9.16
CA GLU A 42 27.69 -9.14 -9.56
C GLU A 42 26.67 -8.48 -10.49
N GLN A 43 26.78 -8.76 -11.79
CA GLN A 43 25.86 -8.20 -12.77
C GLN A 43 24.52 -8.89 -12.57
N VAL A 44 23.68 -8.27 -11.75
CA VAL A 44 22.27 -8.62 -11.56
C VAL A 44 21.63 -8.63 -12.94
N ASN A 45 21.40 -9.83 -13.46
CA ASN A 45 20.83 -10.03 -14.78
C ASN A 45 19.42 -9.43 -14.79
N GLU A 46 19.23 -8.33 -15.52
CA GLU A 46 17.98 -7.55 -15.53
C GLU A 46 16.76 -8.35 -16.03
N HIS A 47 16.96 -9.56 -16.54
CA HIS A 47 15.93 -10.42 -17.10
C HIS A 47 15.79 -11.75 -16.34
N SER A 48 15.96 -11.72 -15.02
CA SER A 48 15.46 -12.80 -14.15
C SER A 48 13.93 -12.92 -14.26
N LYS A 49 13.42 -14.15 -14.41
CA LYS A 49 11.98 -14.39 -14.54
C LYS A 49 11.26 -13.99 -13.24
N PRO A 50 10.21 -13.15 -13.28
CA PRO A 50 9.48 -12.79 -12.08
C PRO A 50 8.75 -14.01 -11.49
N VAL A 51 9.02 -14.26 -10.21
CA VAL A 51 8.23 -15.11 -9.31
C VAL A 51 7.50 -14.19 -8.34
N VAL A 52 6.16 -14.23 -8.36
CA VAL A 52 5.28 -13.36 -7.57
C VAL A 52 4.61 -14.18 -6.47
N TYR A 53 4.77 -13.77 -5.22
CA TYR A 53 4.01 -14.29 -4.09
C TYR A 53 2.84 -13.36 -3.83
N GLN A 54 1.63 -13.73 -4.28
CA GLN A 54 0.42 -12.97 -3.97
C GLN A 54 -0.13 -13.39 -2.60
N VAL A 55 -0.41 -12.40 -1.75
CA VAL A 55 -0.90 -12.61 -0.40
C VAL A 55 -2.07 -11.67 -0.10
N PHE A 56 -3.12 -12.19 0.52
CA PHE A 56 -4.18 -11.35 1.06
C PHE A 56 -3.74 -10.84 2.43
N THR A 57 -3.25 -9.59 2.48
CA THR A 57 -2.51 -9.04 3.63
C THR A 57 -3.22 -9.25 4.96
N ARG A 58 -4.55 -9.03 5.01
CA ARG A 58 -5.37 -9.15 6.23
C ARG A 58 -5.52 -10.58 6.79
N LEU A 59 -5.06 -11.59 6.07
CA LEU A 59 -5.08 -13.00 6.51
C LEU A 59 -3.69 -13.52 6.90
N PHE A 60 -2.61 -12.85 6.49
CA PHE A 60 -1.25 -13.29 6.79
C PHE A 60 -0.88 -12.95 8.23
N GLY A 61 -0.33 -13.92 8.98
CA GLY A 61 0.01 -13.74 10.40
C GLY A 61 -1.19 -13.80 11.36
N ASN A 62 -2.44 -13.73 10.88
CA ASN A 62 -3.59 -13.93 11.74
C ASN A 62 -3.59 -15.36 12.31
N THR A 63 -3.43 -15.46 13.63
CA THR A 63 -3.38 -16.72 14.39
C THR A 63 -4.70 -17.04 15.10
N GLN A 64 -5.71 -16.17 15.00
CA GLN A 64 -7.04 -16.41 15.56
C GLN A 64 -7.80 -17.46 14.72
N THR A 65 -8.51 -18.36 15.41
CA THR A 65 -9.18 -19.52 14.79
C THR A 65 -10.69 -19.57 15.05
N ALA A 66 -11.25 -18.60 15.78
CA ALA A 66 -12.67 -18.56 16.14
C ALA A 66 -13.65 -18.58 14.95
N ASN A 67 -13.28 -17.96 13.82
CA ASN A 67 -14.04 -17.96 12.55
C ASN A 67 -15.55 -17.67 12.72
N VAL A 68 -15.90 -16.74 13.60
CA VAL A 68 -17.26 -16.35 13.92
C VAL A 68 -17.92 -15.68 12.70
N PRO A 69 -19.05 -16.22 12.17
CA PRO A 69 -19.79 -15.57 11.10
C PRO A 69 -20.20 -14.16 11.51
N TRP A 70 -19.89 -13.16 10.67
CA TRP A 70 -20.09 -11.74 10.95
C TRP A 70 -19.37 -11.20 12.21
N GLY A 71 -18.36 -11.91 12.71
CA GLY A 71 -17.55 -11.48 13.85
C GLY A 71 -16.64 -10.29 13.52
N THR A 72 -16.30 -9.51 14.55
CA THR A 72 -15.44 -8.32 14.46
C THR A 72 -13.94 -8.68 14.37
N LYS A 73 -13.08 -7.67 14.14
CA LYS A 73 -11.61 -7.79 14.16
C LYS A 73 -11.09 -8.37 15.48
N GLU A 74 -11.74 -8.04 16.60
CA GLU A 74 -11.37 -8.53 17.94
C GLU A 74 -11.75 -10.00 18.14
N GLN A 75 -12.82 -10.47 17.48
CA GLN A 75 -13.29 -11.85 17.56
C GLN A 75 -12.54 -12.78 16.60
N ASN A 76 -12.28 -12.32 15.37
CA ASN A 76 -11.72 -13.13 14.29
C ASN A 76 -10.23 -12.87 14.00
N GLY A 77 -9.64 -11.87 14.64
CA GLY A 77 -8.27 -11.42 14.38
C GLY A 77 -8.12 -10.75 13.01
N VAL A 78 -6.94 -10.17 12.77
CA VAL A 78 -6.54 -9.66 11.46
C VAL A 78 -5.01 -9.71 11.34
N GLY A 79 -4.52 -9.94 10.13
CA GLY A 79 -3.10 -9.81 9.79
C GLY A 79 -2.68 -8.35 9.64
N THR A 80 -1.50 -7.99 10.11
CA THR A 80 -0.97 -6.62 10.09
C THR A 80 0.26 -6.47 9.20
N PHE A 81 0.65 -5.23 8.92
CA PHE A 81 1.93 -4.92 8.28
C PHE A 81 3.15 -5.38 9.10
N SER A 82 3.00 -5.65 10.40
CA SER A 82 4.08 -6.14 11.27
C SER A 82 4.36 -7.64 11.12
N ASP A 83 3.35 -8.44 10.76
CA ASP A 83 3.46 -9.90 10.67
C ASP A 83 4.42 -10.37 9.57
N PHE A 84 4.59 -9.55 8.54
CA PHE A 84 5.66 -9.65 7.54
C PHE A 84 7.02 -9.20 8.12
N ASN A 85 7.42 -9.83 9.21
CA ASN A 85 8.72 -9.68 9.86
C ASN A 85 9.84 -10.38 9.06
N ASP A 86 11.09 -10.26 9.51
CA ASP A 86 12.25 -10.81 8.80
C ASP A 86 12.23 -12.33 8.62
N VAL A 87 11.66 -13.08 9.56
CA VAL A 87 11.53 -14.54 9.43
C VAL A 87 10.49 -14.90 8.37
N ALA A 88 9.37 -14.18 8.34
CA ALA A 88 8.34 -14.32 7.32
C ALA A 88 8.84 -13.95 5.92
N LEU A 89 9.56 -12.83 5.79
CA LEU A 89 10.12 -12.37 4.51
C LEU A 89 11.25 -13.30 4.02
N ALA A 90 12.12 -13.79 4.90
CA ALA A 90 13.12 -14.80 4.53
C ALA A 90 12.46 -16.11 4.04
N GLY A 91 11.44 -16.61 4.75
CA GLY A 91 10.69 -17.79 4.32
C GLY A 91 9.97 -17.62 2.97
N ILE A 92 9.42 -16.43 2.69
CA ILE A 92 8.87 -16.11 1.36
C ILE A 92 9.98 -16.03 0.31
N LYS A 93 11.17 -15.54 0.66
CA LYS A 93 12.33 -15.44 -0.23
C LYS A 93 12.90 -16.81 -0.61
N GLU A 94 12.93 -17.76 0.32
CA GLU A 94 13.38 -19.14 0.11
C GLU A 94 12.56 -19.89 -0.97
N LEU A 95 11.31 -19.49 -1.22
CA LEU A 95 10.48 -19.99 -2.32
C LEU A 95 10.96 -19.54 -3.73
N GLY A 96 12.07 -18.79 -3.81
CA GLY A 96 12.55 -18.16 -5.04
C GLY A 96 11.82 -16.86 -5.39
N THR A 97 11.09 -16.27 -4.43
CA THR A 97 10.27 -15.07 -4.66
C THR A 97 11.11 -13.87 -5.07
N THR A 98 10.58 -13.10 -6.03
CA THR A 98 11.17 -11.86 -6.54
C THR A 98 10.31 -10.63 -6.28
N HIS A 99 8.99 -10.82 -6.19
CA HIS A 99 8.00 -9.78 -5.93
C HIS A 99 6.96 -10.31 -4.93
N ILE A 100 6.56 -9.51 -3.94
CA ILE A 100 5.38 -9.79 -3.11
C ILE A 100 4.24 -8.87 -3.56
N TRP A 101 3.08 -9.43 -3.85
CA TRP A 101 1.85 -8.69 -4.14
C TRP A 101 0.95 -8.70 -2.92
N TYR A 102 0.92 -7.55 -2.23
CA TYR A 102 0.08 -7.33 -1.06
C TYR A 102 -1.32 -6.91 -1.51
N THR A 103 -2.24 -7.88 -1.60
CA THR A 103 -3.63 -7.64 -2.01
C THR A 103 -4.42 -6.99 -0.87
N GLY A 104 -5.17 -5.92 -1.19
CA GLY A 104 -6.05 -5.23 -0.23
C GLY A 104 -5.35 -4.32 0.77
N VAL A 105 -4.19 -3.72 0.43
CA VAL A 105 -3.50 -2.77 1.34
C VAL A 105 -4.06 -1.36 1.33
N LEU A 106 -4.60 -0.90 0.20
CA LEU A 106 -5.26 0.40 0.10
C LEU A 106 -6.47 0.47 1.03
N HIS A 107 -6.78 1.67 1.50
CA HIS A 107 -7.93 1.93 2.36
C HIS A 107 -9.22 1.63 1.58
N HIS A 108 -9.84 0.50 1.90
CA HIS A 108 -11.12 0.04 1.35
C HIS A 108 -12.23 0.15 2.41
N ALA A 109 -13.47 0.33 1.97
CA ALA A 109 -14.60 0.59 2.85
C ALA A 109 -14.84 -0.56 3.84
N LEU A 110 -15.10 -0.23 5.11
CA LEU A 110 -15.14 -1.19 6.22
C LEU A 110 -16.02 -0.69 7.39
N VAL A 111 -16.57 -1.63 8.17
CA VAL A 111 -17.55 -1.36 9.25
C VAL A 111 -16.86 -1.14 10.61
N GLY A 112 -15.53 -1.06 10.66
CA GLY A 112 -14.77 -0.72 11.86
C GLY A 112 -14.78 0.78 12.12
N ASP A 113 -14.97 1.19 13.39
CA ASP A 113 -14.98 2.61 13.75
C ASP A 113 -13.55 3.16 13.96
N TYR A 114 -13.12 3.99 13.01
CA TYR A 114 -11.84 4.71 13.05
C TYR A 114 -12.03 6.24 13.12
N SER A 115 -13.20 6.72 13.57
CA SER A 115 -13.54 8.15 13.69
C SER A 115 -12.58 8.95 14.58
N GLN A 116 -12.02 8.32 15.62
CA GLN A 116 -10.96 8.92 16.46
C GLN A 116 -9.68 9.29 15.69
N TYR A 117 -9.47 8.71 14.50
CA TYR A 117 -8.34 8.99 13.59
C TYR A 117 -8.77 9.84 12.37
N GLY A 118 -9.96 10.46 12.40
CA GLY A 118 -10.51 11.28 11.33
C GLY A 118 -11.11 10.50 10.15
N ILE A 119 -11.22 9.18 10.24
CA ILE A 119 -11.82 8.33 9.21
C ILE A 119 -13.34 8.26 9.42
N SER A 120 -14.14 8.60 8.42
CA SER A 120 -15.59 8.42 8.48
C SER A 120 -15.98 6.95 8.59
N GLN A 121 -17.02 6.63 9.37
CA GLN A 121 -17.64 5.31 9.34
C GLN A 121 -18.19 5.01 7.94
N ASP A 122 -18.16 3.74 7.52
CA ASP A 122 -18.94 3.28 6.37
C ASP A 122 -20.23 2.62 6.79
N ASP A 123 -21.23 2.81 5.94
CA ASP A 123 -22.57 2.27 6.13
C ASP A 123 -22.61 0.77 5.76
N PRO A 124 -22.99 -0.12 6.69
CA PRO A 124 -22.96 -1.56 6.46
C PRO A 124 -24.02 -2.05 5.47
N ASP A 125 -25.07 -1.27 5.17
CA ASP A 125 -26.03 -1.59 4.11
C ASP A 125 -25.40 -1.48 2.71
N VAL A 126 -24.26 -0.78 2.57
CA VAL A 126 -23.46 -0.72 1.33
C VAL A 126 -22.04 -1.26 1.47
N VAL A 127 -21.74 -2.08 2.49
CA VAL A 127 -20.42 -2.75 2.63
C VAL A 127 -20.58 -4.27 2.80
N LYS A 128 -20.02 -5.04 1.85
CA LYS A 128 -20.08 -6.52 1.89
C LYS A 128 -19.17 -7.11 2.97
N GLY A 129 -19.72 -7.25 4.17
CA GLY A 129 -19.07 -7.86 5.34
C GLY A 129 -18.22 -6.87 6.13
N ARG A 130 -17.94 -7.15 7.42
CA ARG A 130 -17.33 -6.16 8.34
C ARG A 130 -15.98 -5.58 7.86
N ALA A 131 -15.10 -6.44 7.36
CA ALA A 131 -13.80 -6.02 6.81
C ALA A 131 -13.87 -5.56 5.34
N GLY A 132 -15.07 -5.53 4.74
CA GLY A 132 -15.31 -5.12 3.36
C GLY A 132 -14.64 -5.97 2.27
N SER A 133 -14.82 -5.51 1.03
CA SER A 133 -14.15 -6.02 -0.17
C SER A 133 -12.82 -5.28 -0.36
N PRO A 134 -11.68 -5.97 -0.58
CA PRO A 134 -10.38 -5.32 -0.79
C PRO A 134 -10.29 -4.51 -2.10
N TYR A 135 -11.32 -4.59 -2.95
CA TYR A 135 -11.43 -3.84 -4.21
C TYR A 135 -12.37 -2.62 -4.10
N ALA A 136 -13.13 -2.49 -3.01
CA ALA A 136 -13.99 -1.32 -2.76
C ALA A 136 -13.18 -0.17 -2.15
N ILE A 137 -12.31 0.46 -2.96
CA ILE A 137 -11.35 1.47 -2.46
C ILE A 137 -12.06 2.76 -2.04
N LYS A 138 -11.86 3.17 -0.79
CA LYS A 138 -12.40 4.39 -0.17
C LYS A 138 -11.43 5.58 -0.25
N ASP A 139 -10.13 5.32 -0.13
CA ASP A 139 -9.07 6.33 -0.27
C ASP A 139 -7.85 5.70 -0.98
N TYR A 140 -7.43 6.25 -2.11
CA TYR A 140 -6.20 5.81 -2.82
C TYR A 140 -4.91 6.43 -2.25
N TYR A 141 -5.03 7.46 -1.41
CA TYR A 141 -3.88 8.14 -0.80
C TYR A 141 -3.51 7.54 0.56
N ASP A 142 -4.24 6.52 1.01
CA ASP A 142 -4.16 5.93 2.35
C ASP A 142 -4.23 4.39 2.30
N VAL A 143 -3.88 3.76 3.42
CA VAL A 143 -3.89 2.31 3.60
C VAL A 143 -4.92 1.88 4.64
N ASN A 144 -5.42 0.65 4.54
CA ASN A 144 -6.51 0.18 5.40
C ASN A 144 -6.09 0.19 6.89
N PRO A 145 -6.81 0.90 7.79
CA PRO A 145 -6.46 1.00 9.21
C PRO A 145 -6.54 -0.33 9.97
N ASP A 146 -7.26 -1.35 9.47
CA ASP A 146 -7.26 -2.69 10.06
C ASP A 146 -5.87 -3.33 10.07
N LEU A 147 -5.01 -2.98 9.10
CA LEU A 147 -3.70 -3.60 8.87
C LEU A 147 -2.57 -3.01 9.71
N ALA A 148 -2.82 -1.94 10.47
CA ALA A 148 -1.82 -1.29 11.33
C ALA A 148 -1.97 -1.70 12.79
N ILE A 149 -0.85 -1.72 13.54
CA ILE A 149 -0.85 -1.79 15.00
C ILE A 149 -1.36 -0.46 15.58
N ASN A 150 -0.86 0.67 15.08
CA ASN A 150 -1.43 1.98 15.35
C ASN A 150 -2.05 2.58 14.06
N PRO A 151 -3.40 2.63 13.94
CA PRO A 151 -4.08 3.25 12.81
C PRO A 151 -3.67 4.71 12.53
N GLU A 152 -3.22 5.47 13.53
CA GLU A 152 -2.70 6.84 13.34
C GLU A 152 -1.43 6.85 12.47
N ARG A 153 -0.59 5.81 12.58
CA ARG A 153 0.70 5.67 11.90
C ARG A 153 0.68 4.64 10.75
N ARG A 154 -0.52 4.27 10.28
CA ARG A 154 -0.75 3.24 9.25
C ARG A 154 0.12 3.38 7.98
N LEU A 155 0.31 4.59 7.48
CA LEU A 155 1.18 4.87 6.33
C LEU A 155 2.68 4.66 6.64
N GLU A 156 3.13 4.96 7.87
CA GLU A 156 4.51 4.70 8.30
C GLU A 156 4.76 3.20 8.48
N GLU A 157 3.79 2.46 9.02
CA GLU A 157 3.87 1.00 9.15
C GLU A 157 3.90 0.31 7.77
N PHE A 158 3.13 0.81 6.81
CA PHE A 158 3.18 0.32 5.42
C PHE A 158 4.49 0.67 4.72
N ALA A 159 5.02 1.87 4.90
CA ALA A 159 6.35 2.24 4.41
C ALA A 159 7.46 1.35 5.01
N ALA A 160 7.36 1.02 6.29
CA ALA A 160 8.27 0.08 6.95
C ALA A 160 8.15 -1.35 6.40
N LEU A 161 6.96 -1.82 6.02
CA LEU A 161 6.78 -3.09 5.31
C LEU A 161 7.46 -3.08 3.94
N ILE A 162 7.28 -2.02 3.15
CA ILE A 162 7.93 -1.85 1.85
C ILE A 162 9.46 -1.93 2.00
N GLU A 163 10.01 -1.18 2.97
CA GLU A 163 11.45 -1.14 3.22
C GLU A 163 12.01 -2.50 3.66
N ARG A 164 11.36 -3.21 4.61
CA ARG A 164 11.76 -4.59 4.95
C ARG A 164 11.70 -5.53 3.74
N THR A 165 10.69 -5.39 2.88
CA THR A 165 10.56 -6.22 1.66
C THR A 165 11.74 -6.02 0.72
N HIS A 166 12.19 -4.78 0.52
CA HIS A 166 13.38 -4.46 -0.26
C HIS A 166 14.67 -5.00 0.39
N GLN A 167 14.80 -4.94 1.71
CA GLN A 167 15.96 -5.47 2.45
C GLN A 167 16.11 -7.00 2.28
N HIS A 168 15.01 -7.74 2.13
CA HIS A 168 15.02 -9.18 1.78
C HIS A 168 15.16 -9.45 0.27
N GLY A 169 15.52 -8.43 -0.53
CA GLY A 169 15.78 -8.57 -1.95
C GLY A 169 14.53 -8.94 -2.76
N MET A 170 13.37 -8.43 -2.38
CA MET A 170 12.10 -8.59 -3.10
C MET A 170 11.51 -7.22 -3.44
N LYS A 171 10.81 -7.12 -4.56
CA LYS A 171 10.05 -5.93 -4.97
C LYS A 171 8.63 -5.99 -4.44
N VAL A 172 7.99 -4.83 -4.30
CA VAL A 172 6.59 -4.72 -3.88
C VAL A 172 5.66 -4.54 -5.09
N VAL A 173 4.52 -5.20 -5.07
CA VAL A 173 3.37 -4.96 -5.96
C VAL A 173 2.16 -4.60 -5.10
N ILE A 174 1.47 -3.53 -5.49
CA ILE A 174 0.24 -3.02 -4.87
C ILE A 174 -0.89 -3.19 -5.89
N ASP A 175 -2.06 -3.60 -5.41
CA ASP A 175 -3.27 -3.66 -6.23
C ASP A 175 -3.82 -2.25 -6.49
N ILE A 176 -4.01 -1.89 -7.76
CA ILE A 176 -4.63 -0.62 -8.17
C ILE A 176 -5.92 -0.95 -8.90
N VAL A 177 -7.04 -0.44 -8.39
CA VAL A 177 -8.39 -0.77 -8.84
C VAL A 177 -9.01 0.46 -9.53
N PRO A 178 -8.79 0.68 -10.85
CA PRO A 178 -9.24 1.91 -11.51
C PRO A 178 -10.72 1.89 -11.93
N ASN A 179 -11.32 0.72 -12.19
CA ASN A 179 -12.67 0.65 -12.78
C ASN A 179 -13.79 1.12 -11.82
N HIS A 180 -13.58 1.06 -10.50
CA HIS A 180 -14.57 1.42 -9.50
C HIS A 180 -13.92 1.85 -8.18
N VAL A 181 -14.69 2.58 -7.38
CA VAL A 181 -14.40 2.96 -5.98
C VAL A 181 -15.48 2.43 -5.05
N ALA A 182 -15.27 2.48 -3.73
CA ALA A 182 -16.34 2.32 -2.74
C ALA A 182 -17.50 3.30 -3.01
N ARG A 183 -18.74 2.91 -2.69
CA ARG A 183 -19.89 3.83 -2.85
C ARG A 183 -19.78 5.08 -1.99
N HIS A 184 -19.22 4.95 -0.79
CA HIS A 184 -18.83 6.04 0.09
C HIS A 184 -17.31 6.33 -0.04
N TYR A 185 -16.87 6.72 -1.24
CA TYR A 185 -15.49 7.19 -1.44
C TYR A 185 -15.27 8.52 -0.70
N GLN A 186 -14.17 8.62 0.06
CA GLN A 186 -13.74 9.86 0.71
C GLN A 186 -12.25 9.75 1.04
N SER A 187 -11.44 10.68 0.53
CA SER A 187 -10.03 10.72 0.88
C SER A 187 -9.72 11.63 2.07
N THR A 188 -8.99 11.09 3.04
CA THR A 188 -8.43 11.81 4.19
C THR A 188 -6.97 12.25 3.95
N ALA A 189 -6.25 11.55 3.07
CA ALA A 189 -4.82 11.77 2.81
C ALA A 189 -4.51 12.48 1.47
N LYS A 190 -5.51 12.86 0.67
CA LYS A 190 -5.31 13.55 -0.61
C LYS A 190 -4.51 14.87 -0.49
N PRO A 191 -3.65 15.19 -1.46
CA PRO A 191 -2.95 16.48 -1.50
C PRO A 191 -3.90 17.69 -1.55
N ALA A 192 -3.47 18.81 -0.97
CA ALA A 192 -4.23 20.05 -0.97
C ALA A 192 -4.56 20.51 -2.41
N GLY A 193 -5.85 20.78 -2.67
CA GLY A 193 -6.37 21.16 -3.99
C GLY A 193 -6.92 19.99 -4.82
N VAL A 194 -6.62 18.74 -4.47
CA VAL A 194 -7.28 17.56 -5.04
C VAL A 194 -8.73 17.48 -4.54
N LYS A 195 -9.64 17.08 -5.43
CA LYS A 195 -11.07 16.86 -5.15
C LYS A 195 -11.38 15.38 -4.98
N ASP A 196 -12.44 15.04 -4.24
CA ASP A 196 -12.94 13.65 -4.25
C ASP A 196 -13.68 13.34 -5.55
N PHE A 197 -13.74 12.04 -5.91
CA PHE A 197 -14.52 11.62 -7.07
C PHE A 197 -15.99 12.02 -6.89
N GLY A 198 -16.56 12.67 -7.90
CA GLY A 198 -17.95 13.15 -7.89
C GLY A 198 -18.16 14.53 -7.25
N GLU A 199 -17.13 15.16 -6.67
CA GLU A 199 -17.24 16.49 -6.05
C GLU A 199 -17.51 17.62 -7.06
N GLN A 200 -17.27 17.37 -8.35
CA GLN A 200 -17.41 18.35 -9.45
C GLN A 200 -18.33 17.88 -10.58
N ASP A 201 -19.03 16.76 -10.40
CA ASP A 201 -19.87 16.14 -11.42
C ASP A 201 -21.19 16.92 -11.64
N ASP A 202 -21.63 17.00 -12.90
CA ASP A 202 -23.01 17.37 -13.22
C ASP A 202 -23.92 16.16 -12.96
N THR A 203 -24.59 16.17 -11.80
CA THR A 203 -25.52 15.12 -11.39
C THR A 203 -26.89 15.22 -12.08
N SER A 204 -27.14 16.23 -12.91
CA SER A 204 -28.39 16.38 -13.66
C SER A 204 -28.47 15.50 -14.93
N VAL A 205 -27.36 14.86 -15.31
CA VAL A 205 -27.24 14.00 -16.50
C VAL A 205 -26.75 12.58 -16.15
N GLU A 206 -27.19 11.57 -16.93
CA GLU A 206 -26.70 10.17 -16.78
C GLU A 206 -25.19 10.08 -17.02
N TYR A 207 -24.67 10.91 -17.92
CA TYR A 207 -23.28 10.97 -18.34
C TYR A 207 -22.92 12.39 -18.82
N ALA A 208 -21.77 12.88 -18.37
CA ALA A 208 -20.99 13.89 -19.07
C ALA A 208 -19.56 13.38 -19.23
N ARG A 209 -18.84 13.82 -20.27
CA ARG A 209 -17.46 13.39 -20.54
C ARG A 209 -16.52 13.63 -19.35
N ASP A 210 -16.72 14.74 -18.65
CA ASP A 210 -15.84 15.21 -17.59
C ASP A 210 -16.35 14.85 -16.17
N ASN A 211 -17.49 14.16 -16.05
CA ASN A 211 -17.96 13.56 -14.80
C ASN A 211 -17.07 12.38 -14.39
N ASN A 212 -16.89 12.17 -13.09
CA ASN A 212 -16.23 10.99 -12.52
C ASN A 212 -17.14 9.76 -12.45
N PHE A 213 -18.47 9.94 -12.44
CA PHE A 213 -19.44 8.87 -12.28
C PHE A 213 -20.57 8.90 -13.33
N TYR A 214 -21.29 7.77 -13.43
CA TYR A 214 -22.54 7.64 -14.17
C TYR A 214 -23.72 7.63 -13.20
N TYR A 215 -24.78 8.38 -13.52
CA TYR A 215 -25.92 8.62 -12.62
C TYR A 215 -27.23 8.04 -13.13
N VAL A 216 -28.13 7.70 -12.21
CA VAL A 216 -29.52 7.31 -12.47
C VAL A 216 -30.41 8.52 -12.14
N THR A 217 -30.41 9.50 -13.05
CA THR A 217 -31.01 10.83 -12.82
C THR A 217 -32.46 10.76 -12.34
N GLY A 218 -32.77 11.51 -11.28
CA GLY A 218 -34.12 11.60 -10.72
C GLY A 218 -34.54 10.41 -9.83
N GLN A 219 -33.64 9.48 -9.51
CA GLN A 219 -33.90 8.38 -8.58
C GLN A 219 -32.85 8.35 -7.47
N SER A 220 -33.27 8.25 -6.20
CA SER A 220 -32.38 7.97 -5.07
C SER A 220 -31.99 6.49 -5.03
N PHE A 221 -30.79 6.19 -4.53
CA PHE A 221 -30.33 4.82 -4.33
C PHE A 221 -31.24 4.07 -3.34
N GLN A 222 -31.35 2.76 -3.53
CA GLN A 222 -32.09 1.86 -2.66
C GLN A 222 -31.26 0.62 -2.39
N VAL A 223 -31.09 0.29 -1.11
CA VAL A 223 -30.32 -0.87 -0.66
C VAL A 223 -30.90 -2.16 -1.29
N PRO A 224 -30.05 -3.03 -1.88
CA PRO A 224 -30.49 -4.29 -2.46
C PRO A 224 -30.94 -5.27 -1.38
N THR A 225 -32.09 -5.92 -1.60
CA THR A 225 -32.72 -6.83 -0.63
C THR A 225 -32.71 -8.26 -1.15
N SER A 226 -32.37 -9.23 -0.31
CA SER A 226 -32.40 -10.67 -0.64
C SER A 226 -32.97 -11.48 0.51
N GLU A 227 -33.80 -12.49 0.22
CA GLU A 227 -34.55 -13.28 1.20
C GLU A 227 -33.65 -13.98 2.24
N ASN A 228 -32.41 -14.29 1.87
CA ASN A 228 -31.45 -15.02 2.69
C ASN A 228 -30.29 -14.13 3.17
N TYR A 229 -30.44 -12.81 3.12
CA TYR A 229 -29.43 -11.84 3.53
C TYR A 229 -29.97 -10.93 4.64
N GLN A 230 -29.15 -10.73 5.68
CA GLN A 230 -29.33 -9.67 6.67
C GLN A 230 -28.00 -8.96 6.84
N VAL A 231 -28.03 -7.63 6.85
CA VAL A 231 -26.85 -6.80 7.10
C VAL A 231 -26.22 -7.19 8.43
N LEU A 232 -24.90 -7.39 8.40
CA LEU A 232 -24.10 -7.88 9.53
C LEU A 232 -24.62 -9.19 10.16
N GLY A 233 -25.42 -9.99 9.44
CA GLY A 233 -26.06 -11.19 9.96
C GLY A 233 -27.14 -10.92 11.01
N GLY A 234 -27.78 -9.75 10.97
CA GLY A 234 -28.79 -9.32 11.95
C GLY A 234 -28.20 -8.77 13.26
N ASN A 235 -26.87 -8.61 13.34
CA ASN A 235 -26.23 -7.91 14.46
C ASN A 235 -26.54 -6.40 14.40
N THR A 236 -26.89 -5.80 15.55
CA THR A 236 -27.22 -4.38 15.62
C THR A 236 -26.04 -3.47 15.29
N HIS A 237 -26.30 -2.43 14.49
CA HIS A 237 -25.37 -1.33 14.19
C HIS A 237 -26.18 -0.04 13.97
N PRO A 238 -25.68 1.15 14.37
CA PRO A 238 -26.45 2.40 14.27
C PRO A 238 -26.86 2.79 12.84
N LEU A 239 -26.07 2.36 11.85
CA LEU A 239 -26.30 2.60 10.42
C LEU A 239 -26.87 1.37 9.67
N ALA A 240 -27.27 0.30 10.36
CA ALA A 240 -27.87 -0.87 9.69
C ALA A 240 -29.41 -0.74 9.67
N ASP A 241 -29.93 0.12 8.79
CA ASP A 241 -31.37 0.46 8.72
C ASP A 241 -32.03 0.24 7.35
N ASN A 242 -31.30 -0.25 6.34
CA ASN A 242 -31.75 -0.45 4.95
C ASN A 242 -31.91 0.84 4.13
N LEU A 243 -31.34 1.96 4.58
CA LEU A 243 -31.21 3.20 3.83
C LEU A 243 -29.74 3.47 3.44
N PHE A 244 -29.53 4.39 2.51
CA PHE A 244 -28.22 4.99 2.24
C PHE A 244 -28.45 6.29 1.45
N ASP A 245 -27.92 7.43 1.92
CA ASP A 245 -28.19 8.73 1.29
C ASP A 245 -27.32 8.96 0.04
N GLU A 246 -27.86 8.56 -1.11
CA GLU A 246 -27.30 8.86 -2.42
C GLU A 246 -28.40 9.27 -3.39
N THR A 247 -28.48 10.57 -3.69
CA THR A 247 -29.43 11.12 -4.66
C THR A 247 -28.72 12.09 -5.62
N PRO A 248 -28.75 11.85 -6.95
CA PRO A 248 -29.23 10.64 -7.63
C PRO A 248 -28.30 9.45 -7.43
N ALA A 249 -28.84 8.24 -7.56
CA ALA A 249 -28.11 6.98 -7.45
C ALA A 249 -26.98 6.89 -8.50
N LYS A 250 -25.86 6.25 -8.16
CA LYS A 250 -24.73 6.05 -9.06
C LYS A 250 -24.66 4.60 -9.55
N TRP A 251 -24.25 4.37 -10.80
CA TRP A 251 -24.12 3.00 -11.34
C TRP A 251 -23.15 2.15 -10.51
N THR A 252 -23.47 0.88 -10.30
CA THR A 252 -22.61 -0.05 -9.55
C THR A 252 -21.27 -0.29 -10.25
N GLY A 253 -20.24 -0.76 -9.55
CA GLY A 253 -18.91 -0.99 -10.16
C GLY A 253 -18.84 -2.04 -11.28
N ASN A 254 -19.85 -2.91 -11.39
CA ASN A 254 -20.05 -3.82 -12.53
C ASN A 254 -20.93 -3.24 -13.67
N GLY A 255 -21.45 -2.02 -13.50
CA GLY A 255 -22.20 -1.28 -14.53
C GLY A 255 -23.71 -1.45 -14.50
N ALA A 256 -24.30 -1.93 -13.39
CA ALA A 256 -25.75 -1.97 -13.24
C ALA A 256 -26.30 -0.54 -13.06
N ARG A 257 -27.41 -0.25 -13.75
CA ARG A 257 -27.99 1.10 -13.92
C ARG A 257 -29.31 1.31 -13.16
N ALA A 258 -29.70 0.35 -12.34
CA ALA A 258 -30.92 0.44 -11.55
C ALA A 258 -30.62 1.17 -10.23
N ALA A 259 -31.50 2.09 -9.82
CA ALA A 259 -31.36 2.79 -8.54
C ALA A 259 -31.50 1.83 -7.34
N LYS A 260 -32.23 0.72 -7.51
CA LYS A 260 -32.12 -0.48 -6.70
C LYS A 260 -31.38 -1.57 -7.50
N PRO A 261 -30.09 -1.85 -7.25
CA PRO A 261 -29.37 -2.93 -7.90
C PRO A 261 -29.79 -4.31 -7.36
N ASP A 262 -29.25 -5.39 -7.94
CA ASP A 262 -29.39 -6.73 -7.37
C ASP A 262 -28.39 -6.97 -6.22
N SER A 263 -28.71 -7.90 -5.33
CA SER A 263 -27.82 -8.32 -4.24
C SER A 263 -26.47 -8.93 -4.70
N ASN A 264 -26.38 -9.40 -5.94
CA ASN A 264 -25.15 -9.92 -6.55
C ASN A 264 -24.36 -8.86 -7.35
N ASP A 265 -24.94 -7.69 -7.64
CA ASP A 265 -24.21 -6.57 -8.23
C ASP A 265 -23.12 -6.08 -7.27
N TRP A 266 -22.14 -5.34 -7.79
CA TRP A 266 -21.10 -4.69 -6.98
C TRP A 266 -21.63 -3.38 -6.39
N TYR A 267 -22.76 -3.44 -5.68
CA TYR A 267 -23.46 -2.30 -5.10
C TYR A 267 -22.63 -1.54 -4.05
N GLU A 268 -21.71 -2.23 -3.37
CA GLU A 268 -20.70 -1.65 -2.47
C GLU A 268 -19.69 -0.75 -3.18
N THR A 269 -19.73 -0.73 -4.53
CA THR A 269 -18.86 0.09 -5.37
C THR A 269 -19.65 0.94 -6.37
N VAL A 270 -19.00 1.97 -6.89
CA VAL A 270 -19.50 2.85 -7.95
C VAL A 270 -18.54 2.82 -9.14
N LYS A 271 -19.09 2.72 -10.35
CA LYS A 271 -18.29 2.71 -11.59
C LYS A 271 -17.70 4.08 -11.90
N VAL A 272 -16.38 4.11 -12.09
CA VAL A 272 -15.66 5.30 -12.58
C VAL A 272 -15.91 5.48 -14.08
N ASN A 273 -16.18 6.72 -14.46
CA ASN A 273 -16.25 7.22 -15.83
C ASN A 273 -14.87 7.73 -16.28
N TYR A 274 -14.55 7.51 -17.55
CA TYR A 274 -13.29 7.92 -18.18
C TYR A 274 -13.49 8.81 -19.42
N GLY A 275 -14.71 9.27 -19.69
CA GLY A 275 -15.00 10.22 -20.77
C GLY A 275 -14.90 9.65 -22.19
N VAL A 276 -15.16 8.34 -22.33
CA VAL A 276 -15.10 7.57 -23.59
C VAL A 276 -16.50 7.16 -24.02
#